data_AF-A0A264W1N0-F1
#
_entry.id   AF-A0A264W1N0-F1
#
_cell.length_a   1.000
_cell.length_b   1.000
_cell.length_c   1.000
_cell.angle_alpha   90.00
_cell.angle_beta   90.00
_cell.angle_gamma   90.00
#
_symmetry.space_group_name_H-M   'P 1'
#
loop_
_entity.id
_entity.type
_entity.pdbx_description
1 polymer ?
#
loop_
_entity_poly.entity_id
_entity_poly.type
_entity_poly.pdbx_seq_one_letter_code
_entity_poly.pdbx_strand_id
1 'polypeptide(L)'
;MKKIVVALVSLLLLVGCGTGDQTASQNPPKVQVTEVEFPQLEQTVSEDLRNERVNLIEEMPDASLEIQEIQAHEIMIVQETMVEVWGSYEEIEKDSIVYFQSNPEEEKPLGFYIGLKEQNEKFEELFATLQKKVDDGEILAKYIHFYPITYSQSELNAFQEKIYTELEQSGIGRQRGTFSLSINPITSTVHIDHNMFTEEDQEKIKELYQKWPIEFILTGPLVPGPGEPVVILPDEEFTTEPRTEGEILMFVGDEQIHTQNTHYYFTEASKLKAGMRVHIEVNGPVLESFPAQGEAAFVNVYPNYKPEGATLSEFEVNAKAIEQLTEEQKQMNPLLISTVYSETTNQWTVEMEVGDEGEPLVFEIEDN
;
A
#
# COMPACT_ATOMS: atom_id res chain seq x y z
N MET A 1 -16.06 37.85 25.59
CA MET A 1 -17.26 36.99 25.64
C MET A 1 -17.71 36.68 24.22
N LYS A 2 -17.92 35.39 23.92
CA LYS A 2 -18.52 34.78 22.71
C LYS A 2 -17.61 34.48 21.51
N LYS A 3 -17.12 33.23 21.57
CA LYS A 3 -17.16 32.14 20.58
C LYS A 3 -16.41 32.29 19.25
N ILE A 4 -15.30 31.56 19.22
CA ILE A 4 -14.69 30.86 18.08
C ILE A 4 -15.76 30.05 17.32
N VAL A 5 -15.77 30.17 16.00
CA VAL A 5 -16.31 29.16 15.09
C VAL A 5 -15.25 28.94 14.01
N VAL A 6 -14.71 27.73 14.05
CA VAL A 6 -13.92 27.08 13.00
C VAL A 6 -14.90 26.69 11.88
N ALA A 7 -14.58 27.00 10.64
CA ALA A 7 -15.20 26.37 9.47
C ALA A 7 -14.09 25.98 8.50
N LEU A 8 -13.89 24.67 8.45
CA LEU A 8 -12.96 23.92 7.62
C LEU A 8 -13.52 23.79 6.19
N VAL A 9 -12.59 23.85 5.23
CA VAL A 9 -12.49 23.03 4.01
C VAL A 9 -13.61 23.16 2.97
N SER A 10 -13.30 24.07 2.04
CA SER A 10 -13.25 23.89 0.58
C SER A 10 -13.84 22.59 0.01
N LEU A 11 -15.00 22.79 -0.62
CA LEU A 11 -15.56 21.97 -1.68
C LEU A 11 -14.72 22.17 -2.96
N LEU A 12 -14.08 21.12 -3.48
CA LEU A 12 -13.61 21.08 -4.87
C LEU A 12 -14.19 19.82 -5.52
N LEU A 13 -15.22 20.07 -6.33
CA LEU A 13 -15.79 19.16 -7.30
C LEU A 13 -14.82 19.05 -8.48
N LEU A 14 -14.34 17.84 -8.77
CA LEU A 14 -13.89 17.50 -10.11
C LEU A 14 -14.92 16.56 -10.75
N VAL A 15 -15.73 17.18 -11.61
CA VAL A 15 -16.50 16.53 -12.65
C VAL A 15 -15.51 16.21 -13.78
N GLY A 16 -15.25 14.92 -14.00
CA GLY A 16 -14.56 14.41 -15.18
C GLY A 16 -15.49 13.47 -15.95
N CYS A 17 -16.21 14.00 -16.94
CA CYS A 17 -16.83 13.20 -17.99
C CYS A 17 -15.72 12.62 -18.88
N GLY A 18 -15.60 11.30 -18.93
CA GLY A 18 -14.77 10.57 -19.88
C GLY A 18 -15.50 9.32 -20.34
N THR A 19 -16.17 9.42 -21.48
CA THR A 19 -16.69 8.29 -22.27
C THR A 19 -15.53 7.51 -22.89
N GLY A 20 -15.45 6.20 -22.64
CA GLY A 20 -14.52 5.32 -23.35
C GLY A 20 -14.62 3.85 -22.89
N ASP A 21 -15.36 3.07 -23.68
CA ASP A 21 -15.41 1.61 -23.81
C ASP A 21 -15.51 0.71 -22.56
N GLN A 22 -16.72 0.17 -22.40
CA GLN A 22 -17.00 -1.07 -21.69
C GLN A 22 -16.21 -2.22 -22.33
N THR A 23 -15.04 -2.53 -21.78
CA THR A 23 -14.52 -3.89 -21.86
C THR A 23 -15.47 -4.78 -21.07
N ALA A 24 -16.12 -5.69 -21.78
CA ALA A 24 -16.95 -6.73 -21.19
C ALA A 24 -16.10 -7.51 -20.18
N SER A 25 -16.34 -7.28 -18.89
CA SER A 25 -15.86 -8.15 -17.83
C SER A 25 -16.48 -9.53 -18.09
N GLN A 26 -15.69 -10.40 -18.71
CA GLN A 26 -15.99 -11.82 -18.79
C GLN A 26 -15.77 -12.35 -17.38
N ASN A 27 -16.84 -12.42 -16.60
CA ASN A 27 -16.84 -13.15 -15.35
C ASN A 27 -16.19 -14.53 -15.61
N PRO A 28 -15.10 -14.88 -14.91
CA PRO A 28 -14.48 -16.19 -15.06
C PRO A 28 -15.54 -17.27 -14.81
N PRO A 29 -15.43 -18.43 -15.48
CA PRO A 29 -16.40 -19.51 -15.34
C PRO A 29 -16.53 -19.86 -13.85
N LYS A 30 -17.72 -19.62 -13.29
CA LYS A 30 -18.07 -20.05 -11.93
C LYS A 30 -17.80 -21.55 -11.84
N VAL A 31 -16.75 -21.92 -11.13
CA VAL A 31 -16.51 -23.31 -10.73
C VAL A 31 -17.77 -23.75 -9.99
N GLN A 32 -18.48 -24.75 -10.52
CA GLN A 32 -19.59 -25.37 -9.81
C GLN A 32 -19.01 -26.14 -8.63
N VAL A 33 -18.81 -25.42 -7.52
CA VAL A 33 -18.55 -26.02 -6.22
C VAL A 33 -19.88 -26.65 -5.79
N THR A 34 -19.89 -27.96 -5.61
CA THR A 34 -21.02 -28.63 -4.95
C THR A 34 -21.13 -28.01 -3.56
N GLU A 35 -22.20 -27.28 -3.31
CA GLU A 35 -22.40 -26.50 -2.08
C GLU A 35 -22.58 -27.47 -0.91
N VAL A 36 -21.48 -27.87 -0.28
CA VAL A 36 -21.52 -28.61 0.98
C VAL A 36 -21.89 -27.58 2.04
N GLU A 37 -23.14 -27.61 2.49
CA GLU A 37 -23.58 -26.79 3.60
C GLU A 37 -22.93 -27.27 4.91
N PHE A 38 -22.21 -26.36 5.57
CA PHE A 38 -21.72 -26.58 6.92
C PHE A 38 -22.81 -26.22 7.93
N PRO A 39 -23.00 -27.01 9.00
CA PRO A 39 -23.93 -26.64 10.06
C PRO A 39 -23.48 -25.32 10.72
N GLN A 40 -24.44 -24.54 11.16
CA GLN A 40 -24.21 -23.27 11.85
C GLN A 40 -24.47 -23.47 13.35
N LEU A 41 -23.79 -22.69 14.18
CA LEU A 41 -24.04 -22.70 15.63
C LEU A 41 -25.41 -22.11 15.94
N GLU A 42 -26.11 -22.67 16.91
CA GLU A 42 -27.42 -22.19 17.34
C GLU A 42 -27.32 -21.50 18.69
N GLN A 43 -27.87 -20.28 18.82
CA GLN A 43 -27.92 -19.62 20.11
C GLN A 43 -29.02 -20.22 20.99
N THR A 44 -28.65 -21.08 21.95
CA THR A 44 -29.64 -21.79 22.81
C THR A 44 -29.75 -21.23 24.23
N VAL A 45 -28.79 -20.41 24.67
CA VAL A 45 -28.77 -19.78 26.01
C VAL A 45 -30.00 -18.88 26.24
N SER A 46 -30.45 -18.79 27.49
CA SER A 46 -31.60 -17.95 27.86
C SER A 46 -31.38 -16.49 27.50
N GLU A 47 -32.49 -15.80 27.18
CA GLU A 47 -32.48 -14.39 26.78
C GLU A 47 -31.76 -13.50 27.79
N ASP A 48 -31.81 -13.76 29.09
CA ASP A 48 -31.19 -12.90 30.09
C ASP A 48 -29.65 -12.88 30.01
N LEU A 49 -29.01 -14.04 29.89
CA LEU A 49 -27.54 -14.16 29.76
C LEU A 49 -27.08 -13.69 28.37
N ARG A 50 -27.87 -13.99 27.34
CA ARG A 50 -27.64 -13.48 25.97
C ARG A 50 -27.71 -11.96 25.94
N ASN A 51 -28.73 -11.37 26.54
CA ASN A 51 -29.01 -9.94 26.48
C ASN A 51 -27.99 -9.14 27.28
N GLU A 52 -27.42 -9.63 28.37
CA GLU A 52 -26.35 -8.91 29.08
C GLU A 52 -25.14 -8.63 28.15
N ARG A 53 -24.76 -9.63 27.37
CA ARG A 53 -23.61 -9.55 26.46
C ARG A 53 -23.94 -8.90 25.13
N VAL A 54 -25.11 -9.22 24.57
CA VAL A 54 -25.62 -8.56 23.37
C VAL A 54 -25.84 -7.07 23.63
N ASN A 55 -26.37 -6.66 24.80
CA ASN A 55 -26.51 -5.25 25.14
C ASN A 55 -25.13 -4.57 25.32
N LEU A 56 -24.13 -5.27 25.87
CA LEU A 56 -22.78 -4.72 26.00
C LEU A 56 -22.18 -4.34 24.62
N ILE A 57 -22.49 -5.11 23.58
CA ILE A 57 -21.97 -4.94 22.22
C ILE A 57 -22.88 -4.04 21.36
N GLU A 58 -24.20 -4.25 21.40
CA GLU A 58 -25.18 -3.52 20.57
C GLU A 58 -25.52 -2.12 21.11
N GLU A 59 -25.30 -1.84 22.40
CA GLU A 59 -25.40 -0.48 22.96
C GLU A 59 -24.14 0.36 22.68
N MET A 60 -23.12 -0.21 22.03
CA MET A 60 -21.93 0.54 21.65
C MET A 60 -22.29 1.57 20.56
N PRO A 61 -21.93 2.85 20.76
CA PRO A 61 -22.33 3.92 19.85
C PRO A 61 -21.61 3.89 18.49
N ASP A 62 -20.65 2.97 18.30
CA ASP A 62 -19.74 2.93 17.17
C ASP A 62 -19.47 1.47 16.75
N ALA A 63 -19.67 1.16 15.47
CA ALA A 63 -19.37 -0.14 14.88
C ALA A 63 -17.90 -0.53 15.07
N SER A 64 -16.99 0.44 15.21
CA SER A 64 -15.58 0.18 15.51
C SER A 64 -15.37 -0.48 16.89
N LEU A 65 -16.24 -0.18 17.86
CA LEU A 65 -16.19 -0.76 19.20
C LEU A 65 -16.80 -2.17 19.21
N GLU A 66 -17.90 -2.39 18.48
CA GLU A 66 -18.47 -3.73 18.27
C GLU A 66 -17.41 -4.66 17.65
N ILE A 67 -16.70 -4.19 16.63
CA ILE A 67 -15.59 -4.93 16.00
C ILE A 67 -14.49 -5.27 17.02
N GLN A 68 -14.08 -4.30 17.84
CA GLN A 68 -13.04 -4.53 18.86
C GLN A 68 -13.45 -5.57 19.90
N GLU A 69 -14.70 -5.55 20.36
CA GLU A 69 -15.20 -6.55 21.32
C GLU A 69 -15.28 -7.95 20.70
N ILE A 70 -15.75 -8.06 19.45
CA ILE A 70 -15.74 -9.33 18.73
C ILE A 70 -14.30 -9.87 18.62
N GLN A 71 -13.34 -9.01 18.26
CA GLN A 71 -11.93 -9.39 18.18
C GLN A 71 -11.33 -9.78 19.53
N ALA A 72 -11.62 -9.03 20.58
CA ALA A 72 -11.05 -9.23 21.90
C ALA A 72 -11.57 -10.49 22.60
N HIS A 73 -12.77 -10.95 22.25
CA HIS A 73 -13.41 -12.03 23.00
C HIS A 73 -13.79 -13.24 22.14
N GLU A 74 -14.61 -13.04 21.11
CA GLU A 74 -15.12 -14.14 20.28
C GLU A 74 -13.97 -14.80 19.53
N ILE A 75 -13.11 -14.00 18.88
CA ILE A 75 -11.97 -14.52 18.10
C ILE A 75 -10.99 -15.27 19.00
N MET A 76 -10.66 -14.73 20.16
CA MET A 76 -9.70 -15.37 21.07
C MET A 76 -10.19 -16.75 21.52
N ILE A 77 -11.44 -16.86 21.97
CA ILE A 77 -11.99 -18.13 22.44
C ILE A 77 -12.06 -19.15 21.30
N VAL A 78 -12.47 -18.71 20.10
CA VAL A 78 -12.53 -19.60 18.93
C VAL A 78 -11.14 -20.08 18.55
N GLN A 79 -10.14 -19.19 18.47
CA GLN A 79 -8.76 -19.56 18.15
C GLN A 79 -8.17 -20.53 19.18
N GLU A 80 -8.38 -20.28 20.48
CA GLU A 80 -7.94 -21.19 21.55
C GLU A 80 -8.60 -22.57 21.37
N THR A 81 -9.91 -22.61 21.11
CA THR A 81 -10.64 -23.87 20.88
C THR A 81 -10.12 -24.61 19.64
N MET A 82 -9.82 -23.88 18.56
CA MET A 82 -9.22 -24.48 17.37
C MET A 82 -7.84 -25.07 17.68
N VAL A 83 -7.01 -24.39 18.47
CA VAL A 83 -5.69 -24.90 18.89
C VAL A 83 -5.83 -26.11 19.80
N GLU A 84 -6.84 -26.17 20.67
CA GLU A 84 -7.12 -27.36 21.49
C GLU A 84 -7.43 -28.58 20.63
N VAL A 85 -8.22 -28.41 19.55
CA VAL A 85 -8.64 -29.51 18.66
C VAL A 85 -7.56 -29.90 17.65
N TRP A 86 -6.87 -28.93 17.04
CA TRP A 86 -5.83 -29.22 16.03
C TRP A 86 -4.43 -29.41 16.63
N GLY A 87 -4.20 -28.96 17.86
CA GLY A 87 -2.92 -29.03 18.57
C GLY A 87 -1.97 -27.86 18.30
N SER A 88 -2.06 -27.18 17.15
CA SER A 88 -1.25 -26.00 16.83
C SER A 88 -1.84 -25.18 15.68
N TYR A 89 -1.38 -23.92 15.54
CA TYR A 89 -1.71 -23.07 14.40
C TYR A 89 -1.23 -23.64 13.06
N GLU A 90 -0.08 -24.31 13.03
CA GLU A 90 0.45 -24.93 11.81
C GLU A 90 -0.48 -26.06 11.32
N GLU A 91 -1.04 -26.85 12.24
CA GLU A 91 -2.01 -27.90 11.88
C GLU A 91 -3.34 -27.30 11.44
N ILE A 92 -3.78 -26.17 12.02
CA ILE A 92 -4.97 -25.43 11.58
C ILE A 92 -4.79 -24.99 10.12
N GLU A 93 -3.66 -24.38 9.77
CA GLU A 93 -3.39 -23.88 8.42
C GLU A 93 -3.32 -24.97 7.35
N LYS A 94 -3.00 -26.22 7.72
CA LYS A 94 -2.98 -27.37 6.80
C LYS A 94 -4.37 -27.77 6.34
N ASP A 95 -5.38 -27.57 7.18
CA ASP A 95 -6.75 -28.07 6.96
C ASP A 95 -7.79 -26.96 6.76
N SER A 96 -7.45 -25.70 7.06
CA SER A 96 -8.43 -24.60 7.13
C SER A 96 -7.93 -23.27 6.58
N ILE A 97 -8.87 -22.34 6.42
CA ILE A 97 -8.65 -20.90 6.24
C ILE A 97 -9.44 -20.20 7.32
N VAL A 98 -8.82 -19.23 8.00
CA VAL A 98 -9.46 -18.48 9.06
C VAL A 98 -9.27 -17.00 8.81
N TYR A 99 -10.36 -16.23 8.82
CA TYR A 99 -10.29 -14.77 8.70
C TYR A 99 -11.40 -14.08 9.50
N PHE A 100 -11.21 -12.78 9.74
CA PHE A 100 -12.19 -11.94 10.41
C PHE A 100 -12.74 -10.90 9.43
N GLN A 101 -14.06 -10.88 9.30
CA GLN A 101 -14.78 -9.86 8.55
C GLN A 101 -15.10 -8.68 9.45
N SER A 102 -14.38 -7.58 9.25
CA SER A 102 -14.54 -6.34 10.02
C SER A 102 -15.25 -5.24 9.25
N ASN A 103 -15.45 -5.38 7.94
CA ASN A 103 -16.08 -4.33 7.14
C ASN A 103 -17.60 -4.52 7.09
N PRO A 104 -18.41 -3.65 7.74
CA PRO A 104 -19.86 -3.75 7.75
C PRO A 104 -20.51 -3.36 6.40
N GLU A 105 -19.75 -2.76 5.48
CA GLU A 105 -20.25 -2.38 4.15
C GLU A 105 -20.23 -3.55 3.15
N GLU A 106 -19.59 -4.66 3.49
CA GLU A 106 -19.63 -5.87 2.67
C GLU A 106 -20.95 -6.62 2.85
N GLU A 107 -21.37 -7.36 1.82
CA GLU A 107 -22.60 -8.16 1.87
C GLU A 107 -22.56 -9.29 2.92
N LYS A 108 -21.39 -9.54 3.51
CA LYS A 108 -21.17 -10.59 4.51
C LYS A 108 -21.34 -10.04 5.93
N PRO A 109 -22.00 -10.80 6.83
CA PRO A 109 -22.04 -10.46 8.24
C PRO A 109 -20.65 -10.28 8.84
N LEU A 110 -20.53 -9.34 9.78
CA LEU A 110 -19.36 -9.23 10.65
C LEU A 110 -19.17 -10.54 11.41
N GLY A 111 -17.92 -10.96 11.58
CA GLY A 111 -17.62 -12.16 12.35
C GLY A 111 -16.37 -12.90 11.93
N PHE A 112 -16.17 -14.02 12.57
CA PHE A 112 -15.06 -14.93 12.39
C PHE A 112 -15.46 -16.10 11.49
N TYR A 113 -14.72 -16.28 10.40
CA TYR A 113 -15.03 -17.24 9.35
C TYR A 113 -14.00 -18.37 9.36
N ILE A 114 -14.50 -19.59 9.50
CA ILE A 114 -13.72 -20.83 9.55
C ILE A 114 -14.04 -21.66 8.30
N GLY A 115 -13.11 -21.66 7.37
CA GLY A 115 -13.17 -22.39 6.11
C GLY A 115 -12.57 -23.77 6.29
N LEU A 116 -13.31 -24.84 5.94
CA LEU A 116 -12.84 -26.22 6.04
C LEU A 116 -13.08 -26.99 4.73
N LYS A 117 -12.15 -27.87 4.37
CA LYS A 117 -12.27 -28.68 3.13
C LYS A 117 -13.42 -29.68 3.20
N GLU A 118 -13.61 -30.27 4.38
CA GLU A 118 -14.62 -31.29 4.62
C GLU A 118 -15.02 -31.31 6.10
N GLN A 119 -16.18 -31.90 6.39
CA GLN A 119 -16.62 -32.20 7.74
C GLN A 119 -15.92 -33.49 8.19
N ASN A 120 -14.88 -33.37 9.02
CA ASN A 120 -14.11 -34.48 9.57
C ASN A 120 -14.25 -34.56 11.10
N GLU A 121 -13.60 -35.54 11.73
CA GLU A 121 -13.67 -35.74 13.20
C GLU A 121 -13.26 -34.48 13.99
N LYS A 122 -12.25 -33.74 13.50
CA LYS A 122 -11.82 -32.47 14.12
C LYS A 122 -12.88 -31.38 13.99
N PHE A 123 -13.57 -31.30 12.85
CA PHE A 123 -14.70 -30.39 12.69
C PHE A 123 -15.83 -30.72 13.66
N GLU A 124 -16.20 -32.00 13.79
CA GLU A 124 -17.25 -32.41 14.72
C GLU A 124 -16.90 -32.05 16.18
N GLU A 125 -15.64 -32.26 16.57
CA GLU A 125 -15.12 -31.89 17.90
C GLU A 125 -15.13 -30.37 18.12
N LEU A 126 -14.65 -29.59 17.15
CA LEU A 126 -14.68 -28.12 17.19
C LEU A 126 -16.11 -27.61 17.29
N PHE A 127 -17.00 -28.10 16.42
CA PHE A 127 -18.40 -27.68 16.38
C PHE A 127 -19.09 -27.98 17.71
N ALA A 128 -18.93 -29.18 18.25
CA ALA A 128 -19.52 -29.55 19.55
C ALA A 128 -18.97 -28.69 20.70
N THR A 129 -17.67 -28.39 20.68
CA THR A 129 -17.03 -27.58 21.73
C THR A 129 -17.47 -26.12 21.66
N LEU A 130 -17.52 -25.53 20.46
CA LEU A 130 -18.02 -24.17 20.26
C LEU A 130 -19.52 -24.07 20.56
N GLN A 131 -20.32 -25.06 20.17
CA GLN A 131 -21.75 -25.09 20.49
C GLN A 131 -21.97 -25.09 22.00
N LYS A 132 -21.20 -25.89 22.75
CA LYS A 132 -21.27 -25.84 24.22
C LYS A 132 -20.94 -24.46 24.78
N LYS A 133 -19.91 -23.80 24.24
CA LYS A 133 -19.54 -22.43 24.65
C LYS A 133 -20.64 -21.41 24.33
N VAL A 134 -21.33 -21.58 23.20
CA VAL A 134 -22.53 -20.80 22.85
C VAL A 134 -23.67 -21.06 23.84
N ASP A 135 -23.93 -22.33 24.17
CA ASP A 135 -24.97 -22.75 25.12
C ASP A 135 -24.72 -22.20 26.53
N ASP A 136 -23.45 -22.11 26.93
CA ASP A 136 -22.99 -21.55 28.20
C ASP A 136 -22.95 -20.00 28.18
N GLY A 137 -23.18 -19.36 27.03
CA GLY A 137 -23.12 -17.90 26.86
C GLY A 137 -21.71 -17.31 26.85
N GLU A 138 -20.68 -18.15 26.70
CA GLU A 138 -19.27 -17.74 26.61
C GLU A 138 -18.93 -17.06 25.29
N ILE A 139 -19.69 -17.34 24.22
CA ILE A 139 -19.53 -16.77 22.87
C ILE A 139 -20.88 -16.59 22.19
N LEU A 140 -20.94 -15.73 21.18
CA LEU A 140 -22.15 -15.46 20.40
C LEU A 140 -22.12 -16.18 19.05
N ALA A 141 -23.12 -17.04 18.80
CA ALA A 141 -23.20 -17.82 17.56
C ALA A 141 -23.25 -16.94 16.29
N LYS A 142 -23.84 -15.74 16.37
CA LYS A 142 -24.05 -14.84 15.21
C LYS A 142 -22.74 -14.36 14.56
N TYR A 143 -21.60 -14.45 15.26
CA TYR A 143 -20.30 -14.01 14.77
C TYR A 143 -19.38 -15.16 14.38
N ILE A 144 -19.86 -16.41 14.31
CA ILE A 144 -19.02 -17.57 13.98
C ILE A 144 -19.63 -18.28 12.79
N HIS A 145 -18.86 -18.38 11.70
CA HIS A 145 -19.36 -18.86 10.43
C HIS A 145 -18.48 -19.98 9.88
N PHE A 146 -19.09 -21.10 9.53
CA PHE A 146 -18.42 -22.20 8.84
C PHE A 146 -18.75 -22.19 7.35
N TYR A 147 -17.75 -22.43 6.50
CA TYR A 147 -17.94 -22.47 5.05
C TYR A 147 -16.98 -23.47 4.38
N PRO A 148 -17.35 -24.03 3.21
CA PRO A 148 -16.47 -24.92 2.46
C PRO A 148 -15.32 -24.14 1.80
N ILE A 149 -14.13 -24.73 1.79
CA ILE A 149 -12.96 -24.23 1.04
C ILE A 149 -12.42 -25.27 0.06
N THR A 150 -11.79 -24.81 -1.01
CA THR A 150 -11.10 -25.69 -1.97
C THR A 150 -9.66 -25.98 -1.55
N TYR A 151 -8.98 -24.96 -1.02
CA TYR A 151 -7.58 -25.01 -0.64
C TYR A 151 -7.42 -24.53 0.80
N SER A 152 -6.49 -25.11 1.55
CA SER A 152 -6.14 -24.62 2.88
C SER A 152 -5.16 -23.45 2.83
N GLN A 153 -4.99 -22.74 3.94
CA GLN A 153 -4.05 -21.62 4.02
C GLN A 153 -2.62 -22.04 3.65
N SER A 154 -2.18 -23.21 4.14
CA SER A 154 -0.87 -23.78 3.83
C SER A 154 -0.67 -24.02 2.33
N GLU A 155 -1.69 -24.54 1.64
CA GLU A 155 -1.63 -24.78 0.19
C GLU A 155 -1.59 -23.48 -0.60
N LEU A 156 -2.38 -22.49 -0.20
CA LEU A 156 -2.38 -21.17 -0.82
C LEU A 156 -1.02 -20.48 -0.62
N ASN A 157 -0.45 -20.53 0.59
CA ASN A 157 0.87 -19.97 0.88
C ASN A 157 1.96 -20.64 0.03
N ALA A 158 1.97 -21.97 -0.03
CA ALA A 158 2.91 -22.73 -0.84
C ALA A 158 2.77 -22.43 -2.34
N PHE A 159 1.53 -22.23 -2.81
CA PHE A 159 1.28 -21.86 -4.19
C PHE A 159 1.70 -20.42 -4.50
N GLN A 160 1.44 -19.47 -3.59
CA GLN A 160 1.91 -18.09 -3.68
C GLN A 160 3.43 -18.01 -3.76
N GLU A 161 4.15 -18.71 -2.86
CA GLU A 161 5.61 -18.78 -2.88
C GLU A 161 6.14 -19.36 -4.19
N LYS A 162 5.48 -20.41 -4.69
CA LYS A 162 5.82 -21.03 -5.96
C LYS A 162 5.67 -20.04 -7.12
N ILE A 163 4.52 -19.36 -7.25
CA ILE A 163 4.31 -18.39 -8.33
C ILE A 163 5.34 -17.27 -8.23
N TYR A 164 5.53 -16.71 -7.04
CA TYR A 164 6.49 -15.62 -6.83
C TYR A 164 7.89 -16.03 -7.30
N THR A 165 8.37 -17.19 -6.85
CA THR A 165 9.69 -17.73 -7.22
C THR A 165 9.80 -17.98 -8.72
N GLU A 166 8.78 -18.57 -9.34
CA GLU A 166 8.77 -18.86 -10.78
C GLU A 166 8.77 -17.57 -11.60
N LEU A 167 7.99 -16.56 -11.22
CA LEU A 167 7.95 -15.27 -11.90
C LEU A 167 9.28 -14.53 -11.78
N GLU A 168 9.85 -14.46 -10.58
CA GLU A 168 11.17 -13.85 -10.34
C GLU A 168 12.28 -14.50 -11.20
N GLN A 169 12.21 -15.82 -11.41
CA GLN A 169 13.20 -16.57 -12.19
C GLN A 169 12.89 -16.63 -13.70
N SER A 170 11.64 -16.36 -14.10
CA SER A 170 11.19 -16.50 -15.49
C SER A 170 11.81 -15.47 -16.44
N GLY A 171 12.24 -14.33 -15.91
CA GLY A 171 12.62 -13.16 -16.71
C GLY A 171 11.42 -12.49 -17.42
N ILE A 172 10.19 -12.84 -17.05
CA ILE A 172 8.98 -12.15 -17.49
C ILE A 172 8.87 -10.81 -16.76
N GLY A 173 8.46 -9.76 -17.48
CA GLY A 173 8.38 -8.40 -16.96
C GLY A 173 9.67 -7.59 -17.14
N ARG A 174 9.58 -6.31 -16.77
CA ARG A 174 10.68 -5.35 -16.89
C ARG A 174 11.66 -5.46 -15.72
N GLN A 175 12.94 -5.18 -15.95
CA GLN A 175 14.00 -5.37 -14.95
C GLN A 175 13.93 -4.42 -13.73
N ARG A 176 13.22 -3.28 -13.85
CA ARG A 176 13.28 -2.17 -12.88
C ARG A 176 11.96 -1.87 -12.19
N GLY A 177 11.18 -2.90 -11.93
CA GLY A 177 9.95 -2.74 -11.19
C GLY A 177 9.73 -3.87 -10.22
N THR A 178 8.61 -3.77 -9.54
CA THR A 178 8.22 -4.71 -8.52
C THR A 178 6.87 -5.29 -8.84
N PHE A 179 6.62 -6.43 -8.20
CA PHE A 179 5.30 -6.96 -8.07
C PHE A 179 5.13 -7.50 -6.65
N SER A 180 3.89 -7.48 -6.17
CA SER A 180 3.46 -8.24 -5.02
C SER A 180 2.52 -9.34 -5.51
N LEU A 181 2.36 -10.38 -4.69
CA LEU A 181 1.37 -11.41 -4.95
C LEU A 181 0.57 -11.63 -3.67
N SER A 182 -0.74 -11.69 -3.81
CA SER A 182 -1.63 -12.19 -2.78
C SER A 182 -2.66 -13.13 -3.41
N ILE A 183 -3.21 -14.03 -2.60
CA ILE A 183 -4.31 -14.89 -3.04
C ILE A 183 -5.50 -14.66 -2.13
N ASN A 184 -6.64 -14.32 -2.73
CA ASN A 184 -7.89 -14.24 -2.00
C ASN A 184 -8.29 -15.66 -1.58
N PRO A 185 -8.33 -15.98 -0.27
CA PRO A 185 -8.51 -17.35 0.17
C PRO A 185 -9.94 -17.87 -0.04
N ILE A 186 -10.90 -16.98 -0.31
CA ILE A 186 -12.31 -17.31 -0.53
C ILE A 186 -12.57 -17.59 -2.00
N THR A 187 -12.10 -16.71 -2.89
CA THR A 187 -12.31 -16.85 -4.34
C THR A 187 -11.21 -17.63 -5.03
N SER A 188 -10.09 -17.86 -4.34
CA SER A 188 -8.84 -18.40 -4.92
C SER A 188 -8.30 -17.54 -6.07
N THR A 189 -8.65 -16.25 -6.12
CA THR A 189 -8.12 -15.30 -7.10
C THR A 189 -6.72 -14.88 -6.70
N VAL A 190 -5.77 -15.04 -7.63
CA VAL A 190 -4.41 -14.51 -7.50
C VAL A 190 -4.43 -13.05 -7.90
N HIS A 191 -4.10 -12.15 -6.97
CA HIS A 191 -3.92 -10.74 -7.25
C HIS A 191 -2.43 -10.46 -7.38
N ILE A 192 -2.04 -9.84 -8.50
CA ILE A 192 -0.67 -9.42 -8.78
C ILE A 192 -0.68 -7.90 -8.91
N ASP A 193 -0.28 -7.21 -7.85
CA ASP A 193 -0.01 -5.78 -7.89
C ASP A 193 1.36 -5.58 -8.53
N HIS A 194 1.50 -4.69 -9.51
CA HIS A 194 2.77 -4.52 -10.20
C HIS A 194 2.94 -3.15 -10.85
N ASN A 195 4.19 -2.80 -11.16
CA ASN A 195 4.50 -1.74 -12.13
C ASN A 195 5.43 -2.24 -13.26
N MET A 196 5.61 -3.55 -13.40
CA MET A 196 6.60 -4.14 -14.32
C MET A 196 6.06 -5.03 -15.45
N PHE A 197 4.83 -5.54 -15.35
CA PHE A 197 4.26 -6.43 -16.35
C PHE A 197 3.48 -5.66 -17.42
N THR A 198 3.88 -5.81 -18.68
CA THR A 198 3.10 -5.32 -19.82
C THR A 198 1.87 -6.20 -20.07
N GLU A 199 0.91 -5.77 -20.88
CA GLU A 199 -0.24 -6.61 -21.28
C GLU A 199 0.22 -7.96 -21.87
N GLU A 200 1.30 -7.97 -22.66
CA GLU A 200 1.87 -9.20 -23.22
C GLU A 200 2.43 -10.12 -22.13
N ASP A 201 3.09 -9.56 -21.12
CA ASP A 201 3.59 -10.33 -19.97
C ASP A 201 2.44 -10.92 -19.16
N GLN A 202 1.39 -10.13 -18.91
CA GLN A 202 0.20 -10.58 -18.19
C GLN A 202 -0.47 -11.77 -18.88
N GLU A 203 -0.60 -11.75 -20.21
CA GLU A 203 -1.15 -12.89 -20.96
C GLU A 203 -0.25 -14.13 -20.89
N LYS A 204 1.08 -13.98 -20.92
CA LYS A 204 2.01 -15.11 -20.71
C LYS A 204 1.84 -15.71 -19.31
N ILE A 205 1.71 -14.88 -18.29
CA ILE A 205 1.51 -15.33 -16.90
C ILE A 205 0.17 -16.08 -16.77
N LYS A 206 -0.91 -15.55 -17.36
CA LYS A 206 -2.21 -16.25 -17.40
C LYS A 206 -2.12 -17.60 -18.12
N GLU A 207 -1.30 -17.70 -19.18
CA GLU A 207 -1.07 -18.96 -19.89
C GLU A 207 -0.31 -19.99 -19.03
N LEU A 208 0.62 -19.55 -18.19
CA LEU A 208 1.36 -20.43 -17.26
C LEU A 208 0.45 -20.98 -16.15
N TYR A 209 -0.54 -20.20 -15.71
CA TYR A 209 -1.40 -20.54 -14.57
C TYR A 209 -2.88 -20.63 -14.94
N GLN A 210 -3.22 -21.19 -16.11
CA GLN A 210 -4.59 -21.28 -16.67
C GLN A 210 -5.69 -21.82 -15.73
N LYS A 211 -5.30 -22.55 -14.67
CA LYS A 211 -6.24 -23.11 -13.69
C LYS A 211 -6.68 -22.10 -12.63
N TRP A 212 -5.97 -20.99 -12.50
CA TRP A 212 -6.18 -19.99 -11.45
C TRP A 212 -6.69 -18.69 -12.07
N PRO A 213 -7.76 -18.09 -11.52
CA PRO A 213 -8.12 -16.74 -11.89
C PRO A 213 -7.01 -15.79 -11.41
N ILE A 214 -6.46 -14.99 -12.33
CA ILE A 214 -5.42 -14.01 -12.03
C ILE A 214 -5.92 -12.63 -12.41
N GLU A 215 -5.79 -11.70 -11.47
CA GLU A 215 -6.07 -10.28 -11.65
C GLU A 215 -4.78 -9.48 -11.49
N PHE A 216 -4.53 -8.59 -12.45
CA PHE A 216 -3.37 -7.70 -12.43
C PHE A 216 -3.84 -6.30 -12.05
N ILE A 217 -3.14 -5.69 -11.10
CA ILE A 217 -3.41 -4.34 -10.64
C ILE A 217 -2.15 -3.51 -10.88
N LEU A 218 -2.25 -2.54 -11.79
CA LEU A 218 -1.15 -1.62 -12.05
C LEU A 218 -1.05 -0.63 -10.87
N THR A 219 0.01 -0.75 -10.08
CA THR A 219 0.33 0.14 -8.97
C THR A 219 1.35 1.18 -9.44
N GLY A 220 0.91 2.40 -9.71
CA GLY A 220 1.79 3.45 -10.23
C GLY A 220 2.03 3.34 -11.75
N PRO A 221 2.96 4.13 -12.29
CA PRO A 221 3.30 4.08 -13.72
C PRO A 221 4.09 2.82 -14.07
N LEU A 222 3.85 2.27 -15.27
CA LEU A 222 4.65 1.17 -15.81
C LEU A 222 6.11 1.60 -15.97
N VAL A 223 7.03 0.89 -15.32
CA VAL A 223 8.47 1.22 -15.33
C VAL A 223 9.04 1.11 -16.75
N PRO A 224 9.98 1.94 -17.21
CA PRO A 224 10.50 1.87 -18.58
C PRO A 224 11.12 0.51 -18.96
N GLY A 225 10.90 0.09 -20.20
CA GLY A 225 11.41 -1.15 -20.77
C GLY A 225 12.86 -1.02 -21.28
N PRO A 226 13.46 -2.12 -21.76
CA PRO A 226 14.81 -2.08 -22.30
C PRO A 226 14.95 -1.06 -23.46
N GLY A 227 15.84 -0.09 -23.29
CA GLY A 227 16.09 0.97 -24.28
C GLY A 227 15.19 2.19 -24.15
N GLU A 228 14.16 2.16 -23.31
CA GLU A 228 13.37 3.34 -22.95
C GLU A 228 14.13 4.23 -21.96
N PRO A 229 13.92 5.55 -21.99
CA PRO A 229 14.60 6.45 -21.06
C PRO A 229 14.06 6.28 -19.63
N VAL A 230 14.97 6.10 -18.68
CA VAL A 230 14.70 6.07 -17.23
C VAL A 230 14.91 7.42 -16.55
N VAL A 231 15.41 8.40 -17.30
CA VAL A 231 15.38 9.81 -16.92
C VAL A 231 14.54 10.51 -17.98
N ILE A 232 13.33 10.88 -17.59
CA ILE A 232 12.33 11.48 -18.46
C ILE A 232 12.45 12.98 -18.28
N LEU A 233 12.93 13.66 -19.32
CA LEU A 233 13.03 15.11 -19.35
C LEU A 233 11.66 15.73 -19.66
N PRO A 234 11.39 16.94 -19.17
CA PRO A 234 10.15 17.62 -19.49
C PRO A 234 10.13 18.03 -20.98
N ASP A 235 8.93 18.13 -21.55
CA ASP A 235 8.75 18.63 -22.93
C ASP A 235 9.23 20.08 -23.07
N GLU A 236 9.02 20.88 -22.03
CA GLU A 236 9.49 22.27 -21.92
C GLU A 236 10.56 22.37 -20.83
N GLU A 237 11.69 23.01 -21.14
CA GLU A 237 12.80 23.17 -20.19
C GLU A 237 12.45 24.10 -19.03
N PHE A 238 11.56 25.08 -19.25
CA PHE A 238 11.22 26.12 -18.29
C PHE A 238 9.71 26.29 -18.14
N THR A 239 9.30 26.72 -16.95
CA THR A 239 7.93 27.15 -16.63
C THR A 239 7.96 28.47 -15.85
N THR A 240 6.99 29.35 -16.07
CA THR A 240 6.79 30.56 -15.23
C THR A 240 5.89 30.28 -14.03
N GLU A 241 5.29 29.09 -13.95
CA GLU A 241 4.47 28.69 -12.81
C GLU A 241 5.31 27.88 -11.82
N PRO A 242 5.41 28.30 -10.55
CA PRO A 242 6.17 27.56 -9.55
C PRO A 242 5.49 26.22 -9.24
N ARG A 243 6.28 25.19 -8.96
CA ARG A 243 5.79 23.87 -8.56
C ARG A 243 6.26 23.53 -7.15
N THR A 244 5.34 23.01 -6.35
CA THR A 244 5.65 22.46 -5.02
C THR A 244 5.77 20.94 -5.03
N GLU A 245 5.30 20.28 -6.09
CA GLU A 245 5.40 18.83 -6.26
C GLU A 245 6.84 18.40 -6.58
N GLY A 246 7.15 17.16 -6.22
CA GLY A 246 8.48 16.58 -6.41
C GLY A 246 9.50 17.03 -5.37
N GLU A 247 10.68 16.44 -5.50
CA GLU A 247 11.81 16.59 -4.59
C GLU A 247 12.94 17.33 -5.29
N ILE A 248 13.72 18.12 -4.55
CA ILE A 248 14.97 18.68 -5.04
C ILE A 248 16.09 17.67 -4.84
N LEU A 249 16.84 17.39 -5.90
CA LEU A 249 18.08 16.62 -5.82
C LEU A 249 19.13 17.44 -5.07
N MET A 250 19.46 17.03 -3.85
CA MET A 250 20.48 17.68 -3.03
C MET A 250 21.88 17.24 -3.48
N PHE A 251 22.08 15.94 -3.72
CA PHE A 251 23.35 15.40 -4.22
C PHE A 251 23.13 14.36 -5.31
N VAL A 252 24.08 14.27 -6.22
CA VAL A 252 24.12 13.28 -7.30
C VAL A 252 25.51 12.67 -7.32
N GLY A 253 25.59 11.37 -7.05
CA GLY A 253 26.80 10.55 -7.15
C GLY A 253 26.81 9.69 -8.42
N ASP A 254 27.73 8.73 -8.49
CA ASP A 254 27.90 7.88 -9.68
C ASP A 254 26.69 6.99 -9.97
N GLU A 255 26.12 6.38 -8.93
CA GLU A 255 24.94 5.49 -9.00
C GLU A 255 23.93 5.79 -7.88
N GLN A 256 23.95 7.01 -7.35
CA GLN A 256 23.14 7.40 -6.22
C GLN A 256 22.62 8.81 -6.41
N ILE A 257 21.37 9.04 -6.04
CA ILE A 257 20.81 10.38 -5.89
C ILE A 257 20.35 10.55 -4.45
N HIS A 258 20.56 11.74 -3.91
CA HIS A 258 20.08 12.12 -2.60
C HIS A 258 19.07 13.24 -2.76
N THR A 259 17.90 13.02 -2.22
CA THR A 259 16.90 14.06 -2.04
C THR A 259 16.86 14.44 -0.57
N GLN A 260 15.98 15.38 -0.25
CA GLN A 260 15.77 15.93 1.08
C GLN A 260 15.94 14.96 2.27
N ASN A 261 15.38 13.76 2.20
CA ASN A 261 15.41 12.79 3.30
C ASN A 261 15.76 11.37 2.89
N THR A 262 16.06 11.12 1.61
CA THR A 262 16.20 9.76 1.08
C THR A 262 17.40 9.65 0.15
N HIS A 263 18.18 8.58 0.31
CA HIS A 263 19.14 8.12 -0.68
C HIS A 263 18.49 7.08 -1.58
N TYR A 264 18.52 7.31 -2.88
CA TYR A 264 18.10 6.32 -3.86
C TYR A 264 19.32 5.78 -4.60
N TYR A 265 19.45 4.45 -4.64
CA TYR A 265 20.29 3.81 -5.65
C TYR A 265 19.67 4.01 -7.03
N PHE A 266 20.46 4.52 -7.97
CA PHE A 266 20.01 4.78 -9.33
C PHE A 266 21.20 4.82 -10.29
N THR A 267 21.34 3.79 -11.13
CA THR A 267 22.49 3.62 -12.04
C THR A 267 22.66 4.77 -13.06
N GLU A 268 21.61 5.52 -13.35
CA GLU A 268 21.61 6.65 -14.28
C GLU A 268 21.72 8.00 -13.58
N ALA A 269 22.13 8.02 -12.31
CA ALA A 269 22.34 9.24 -11.53
C ALA A 269 23.19 10.28 -12.28
N SER A 270 24.23 9.85 -13.02
CA SER A 270 25.07 10.71 -13.85
C SER A 270 24.34 11.57 -14.91
N LYS A 271 23.09 11.25 -15.25
CA LYS A 271 22.24 12.05 -16.16
C LYS A 271 21.51 13.19 -15.45
N LEU A 272 21.53 13.20 -14.12
CA LEU A 272 20.86 14.18 -13.27
C LEU A 272 21.89 15.16 -12.69
N LYS A 273 21.40 16.25 -12.10
CA LYS A 273 22.23 17.26 -11.44
C LYS A 273 21.59 17.74 -10.14
N ALA A 274 22.42 18.09 -9.17
CA ALA A 274 21.96 18.73 -7.94
C ALA A 274 21.22 20.05 -8.26
N GLY A 275 20.18 20.35 -7.52
CA GLY A 275 19.26 21.47 -7.71
C GLY A 275 18.06 21.15 -8.59
N MET A 276 18.07 20.05 -9.36
CA MET A 276 16.92 19.68 -10.22
C MET A 276 15.73 19.26 -9.37
N ARG A 277 14.53 19.68 -9.77
CA ARG A 277 13.26 19.21 -9.22
C ARG A 277 12.80 17.97 -9.97
N VAL A 278 12.56 16.88 -9.24
CA VAL A 278 12.24 15.58 -9.82
C VAL A 278 11.09 14.89 -9.10
N HIS A 279 10.43 13.97 -9.79
CA HIS A 279 9.61 12.93 -9.18
C HIS A 279 10.29 11.59 -9.39
N ILE A 280 10.53 10.87 -8.30
CA ILE A 280 11.22 9.59 -8.30
C ILE A 280 10.18 8.50 -8.10
N GLU A 281 10.07 7.61 -9.08
CA GLU A 281 9.32 6.37 -8.91
C GLU A 281 10.23 5.37 -8.20
N VAL A 282 9.76 4.81 -7.08
CA VAL A 282 10.55 3.90 -6.24
C VAL A 282 10.45 2.46 -6.75
N ASN A 283 11.57 1.76 -6.79
CA ASN A 283 11.65 0.33 -7.03
C ASN A 283 11.70 -0.42 -5.68
N GLY A 284 10.53 -0.86 -5.20
CA GLY A 284 10.43 -1.68 -3.99
C GLY A 284 10.36 -0.88 -2.68
N PRO A 285 10.67 -1.51 -1.53
CA PRO A 285 10.51 -0.88 -0.23
C PRO A 285 11.55 0.23 0.00
N VAL A 286 11.13 1.30 0.67
CA VAL A 286 12.03 2.29 1.24
C VAL A 286 12.36 1.89 2.68
N LEU A 287 13.64 1.72 2.98
CA LEU A 287 14.11 1.40 4.33
C LEU A 287 13.95 2.62 5.25
N GLU A 288 13.17 2.43 6.30
CA GLU A 288 12.96 3.39 7.38
C GLU A 288 14.26 3.62 8.17
N SER A 289 15.08 4.53 7.67
CA SER A 289 16.34 4.99 8.26
C SER A 289 16.39 6.51 8.16
N PHE A 290 17.36 7.14 8.84
CA PHE A 290 17.59 8.58 8.70
C PHE A 290 19.03 8.82 8.23
N PRO A 291 19.24 9.21 6.95
CA PRO A 291 18.23 9.37 5.90
C PRO A 291 17.68 8.02 5.43
N ALA A 292 16.48 8.01 4.87
CA ALA A 292 15.84 6.82 4.32
C ALA A 292 16.62 6.29 3.12
N GLN A 293 16.44 5.02 2.77
CA GLN A 293 17.16 4.39 1.67
C GLN A 293 16.23 3.61 0.76
N GLY A 294 16.30 3.84 -0.53
CA GLY A 294 15.49 3.14 -1.53
C GLY A 294 16.25 2.92 -2.83
N GLU A 295 15.56 2.37 -3.81
CA GLU A 295 16.02 2.26 -5.18
C GLU A 295 15.06 3.03 -6.09
N ALA A 296 15.57 3.75 -7.08
CA ALA A 296 14.72 4.44 -8.05
C ALA A 296 14.50 3.55 -9.28
N ALA A 297 13.24 3.34 -9.65
CA ALA A 297 12.88 2.70 -10.91
C ALA A 297 13.20 3.63 -12.09
N PHE A 298 12.72 4.87 -12.02
CA PHE A 298 12.98 5.93 -12.98
C PHE A 298 12.70 7.31 -12.37
N VAL A 299 13.17 8.36 -13.05
CA VAL A 299 13.11 9.74 -12.58
C VAL A 299 12.47 10.63 -13.65
N ASN A 300 11.39 11.33 -13.28
CA ASN A 300 10.81 12.39 -14.09
C ASN A 300 11.39 13.73 -13.65
N VAL A 301 12.02 14.46 -14.56
CA VAL A 301 12.53 15.81 -14.30
C VAL A 301 11.41 16.80 -14.61
N TYR A 302 11.13 17.71 -13.69
CA TYR A 302 10.15 18.77 -13.91
C TYR A 302 10.76 19.95 -14.70
N PRO A 303 9.94 20.71 -15.44
CA PRO A 303 10.38 21.98 -16.02
C PRO A 303 10.95 22.90 -14.93
N ASN A 304 12.03 23.61 -15.24
CA ASN A 304 12.66 24.50 -14.28
C ASN A 304 11.81 25.76 -14.11
N TYR A 305 11.43 26.07 -12.88
CA TYR A 305 10.74 27.33 -12.60
C TYR A 305 11.68 28.52 -12.89
N LYS A 306 11.25 29.41 -13.78
CA LYS A 306 11.94 30.64 -14.14
C LYS A 306 10.91 31.76 -14.26
N PRO A 307 10.70 32.56 -13.20
CA PRO A 307 9.75 33.66 -13.21
C PRO A 307 10.05 34.66 -14.33
N GLU A 308 9.02 35.40 -14.74
CA GLU A 308 9.17 36.40 -15.79
C GLU A 308 10.18 37.47 -15.37
N GLY A 309 11.15 37.76 -16.25
CA GLY A 309 12.21 38.72 -15.98
C GLY A 309 13.40 38.18 -15.19
N ALA A 310 13.32 36.96 -14.63
CA ALA A 310 14.44 36.35 -13.92
C ALA A 310 15.53 35.87 -14.89
N THR A 311 16.80 36.03 -14.50
CA THR A 311 17.96 35.54 -15.27
C THR A 311 18.20 34.06 -14.98
N LEU A 312 18.15 33.68 -13.71
CA LEU A 312 18.35 32.33 -13.20
C LEU A 312 17.01 31.59 -13.03
N SER A 313 17.09 30.27 -13.11
CA SER A 313 16.02 29.34 -12.78
C SER A 313 16.16 28.76 -11.37
N GLU A 314 15.09 28.17 -10.84
CA GLU A 314 15.09 27.44 -9.57
C GLU A 314 16.21 26.40 -9.51
N PHE A 315 16.45 25.66 -10.59
CA PHE A 315 17.56 24.71 -10.69
C PHE A 315 18.92 25.36 -10.44
N GLU A 316 19.20 26.48 -11.11
CA GLU A 316 20.49 27.17 -11.01
C GLU A 316 20.69 27.78 -9.63
N VAL A 317 19.61 28.32 -9.05
CA VAL A 317 19.59 28.93 -7.72
C VAL A 317 19.81 27.87 -6.64
N ASN A 318 19.10 26.75 -6.72
CA ASN A 318 19.27 25.63 -5.79
C ASN A 318 20.68 25.04 -5.90
N ALA A 319 21.20 24.85 -7.12
CA ALA A 319 22.57 24.38 -7.33
C ALA A 319 23.59 25.32 -6.69
N LYS A 320 23.46 26.64 -6.89
CA LYS A 320 24.31 27.66 -6.25
C LYS A 320 24.23 27.65 -4.73
N ALA A 321 23.04 27.41 -4.15
CA ALA A 321 22.89 27.30 -2.70
C ALA A 321 23.58 26.04 -2.15
N ILE A 322 23.39 24.89 -2.82
CA ILE A 322 24.03 23.61 -2.45
C ILE A 322 25.56 23.72 -2.53
N GLU A 323 26.10 24.40 -3.54
CA GLU A 323 27.54 24.64 -3.69
C GLU A 323 28.15 25.48 -2.56
N GLN A 324 27.35 26.32 -1.89
CA GLN A 324 27.81 27.15 -0.77
C GLN A 324 27.88 26.38 0.56
N LEU A 325 27.33 25.16 0.62
CA LEU A 325 27.44 24.31 1.81
C LEU A 325 28.89 23.84 2.02
N THR A 326 29.32 23.84 3.28
CA THR A 326 30.58 23.20 3.67
C THR A 326 30.47 21.68 3.58
N GLU A 327 31.59 20.97 3.48
CA GLU A 327 31.59 19.50 3.48
C GLU A 327 30.97 18.90 4.75
N GLU A 328 31.12 19.58 5.90
CA GLU A 328 30.48 19.20 7.15
C GLU A 328 28.96 19.35 7.05
N GLN A 329 28.47 20.48 6.51
CA GLN A 329 27.03 20.71 6.31
C GLN A 329 26.43 19.70 5.33
N LYS A 330 27.14 19.32 4.27
CA LYS A 330 26.68 18.29 3.32
C LYS A 330 26.53 16.91 3.98
N GLN A 331 27.37 16.58 4.96
CA GLN A 331 27.30 15.32 5.72
C GLN A 331 26.14 15.30 6.73
N MET A 332 25.53 16.44 7.03
CA MET A 332 24.40 16.58 7.95
C MET A 332 23.03 16.46 7.26
N ASN A 333 22.98 15.92 6.03
CA ASN A 333 21.75 15.73 5.24
C ASN A 333 20.89 16.99 5.15
N PRO A 334 21.40 18.04 4.48
CA PRO A 334 20.71 19.31 4.38
C PRO A 334 19.35 19.14 3.70
N LEU A 335 18.34 19.81 4.23
CA LEU A 335 16.97 19.81 3.76
C LEU A 335 16.64 21.17 3.15
N LEU A 336 16.29 21.21 1.85
CA LEU A 336 15.80 22.44 1.23
C LEU A 336 14.36 22.71 1.66
N ILE A 337 14.16 23.83 2.35
CA ILE A 337 12.85 24.24 2.91
C ILE A 337 12.07 25.08 1.91
N SER A 338 12.73 26.08 1.31
CA SER A 338 12.06 27.00 0.39
C SER A 338 13.04 27.63 -0.60
N THR A 339 12.52 27.97 -1.78
CA THR A 339 13.21 28.77 -2.81
C THR A 339 12.23 29.80 -3.36
N VAL A 340 12.50 31.08 -3.12
CA VAL A 340 11.58 32.19 -3.43
C VAL A 340 12.29 33.28 -4.22
N TYR A 341 11.70 33.69 -5.34
CA TYR A 341 12.16 34.84 -6.12
C TYR A 341 11.42 36.12 -5.71
N SER A 342 12.15 37.22 -5.60
CA SER A 342 11.60 38.56 -5.37
C SER A 342 11.84 39.44 -6.59
N GLU A 343 10.79 39.74 -7.34
CA GLU A 343 10.83 40.69 -8.46
C GLU A 343 11.26 42.10 -8.02
N THR A 344 10.97 42.48 -6.77
CA THR A 344 11.28 43.83 -6.26
C THR A 344 12.77 44.03 -6.02
N THR A 345 13.46 43.00 -5.56
CA THR A 345 14.89 43.04 -5.25
C THR A 345 15.75 42.34 -6.30
N ASN A 346 15.13 41.69 -7.29
CA ASN A 346 15.79 40.86 -8.29
C ASN A 346 16.74 39.83 -7.65
N GLN A 347 16.20 39.09 -6.68
CA GLN A 347 16.98 38.22 -5.82
C GLN A 347 16.20 36.96 -5.47
N TRP A 348 16.92 35.86 -5.33
CA TRP A 348 16.41 34.61 -4.81
C TRP A 348 16.81 34.42 -3.35
N THR A 349 15.88 33.90 -2.55
CA THR A 349 16.13 33.43 -1.19
C THR A 349 15.95 31.93 -1.16
N VAL A 350 16.98 31.20 -0.73
CA VAL A 350 16.93 29.75 -0.50
C VAL A 350 17.14 29.48 0.98
N GLU A 351 16.22 28.73 1.58
CA GLU A 351 16.31 28.33 2.98
C GLU A 351 16.61 26.83 3.05
N MET A 352 17.64 26.46 3.83
CA MET A 352 18.02 25.07 4.07
C MET A 352 18.17 24.80 5.56
N GLU A 353 17.62 23.70 6.04
CA GLU A 353 17.88 23.16 7.37
C GLU A 353 19.07 22.20 7.30
N VAL A 354 19.95 22.23 8.30
CA VAL A 354 21.16 21.39 8.35
C VAL A 354 21.29 20.82 9.76
N GLY A 355 21.17 19.49 9.88
CA GLY A 355 21.11 18.81 11.17
C GLY A 355 19.79 19.05 11.94
N ASP A 356 19.71 18.51 13.16
CA ASP A 356 18.42 18.42 13.90
C ASP A 356 18.12 19.63 14.81
N GLU A 357 19.09 20.52 15.04
CA GLU A 357 18.96 21.64 16.00
C GLU A 357 19.68 22.90 15.50
N GLY A 358 19.02 23.70 14.67
CA GLY A 358 19.57 24.98 14.19
C GLY A 358 18.55 25.90 13.54
N GLU A 359 18.87 27.19 13.48
CA GLU A 359 18.18 28.12 12.57
C GLU A 359 18.51 27.75 11.12
N PRO A 360 17.54 27.78 10.19
CA PRO A 360 17.80 27.53 8.79
C PRO A 360 18.90 28.44 8.25
N LEU A 361 19.77 27.87 7.42
CA LEU A 361 20.70 28.64 6.59
C LEU A 361 19.89 29.38 5.53
N VAL A 362 20.08 30.68 5.44
CA VAL A 362 19.45 31.54 4.43
C VAL A 362 20.51 31.96 3.43
N PHE A 363 20.32 31.58 2.17
CA PHE A 363 21.17 31.97 1.06
C PHE A 363 20.46 33.03 0.22
N GLU A 364 21.11 34.16 0.09
CA GLU A 364 20.68 35.28 -0.74
C GLU A 364 21.47 35.25 -2.07
N ILE A 365 20.78 34.95 -3.17
CA ILE A 365 21.39 34.77 -4.50
C ILE A 365 20.92 35.88 -5.43
N GLU A 366 21.84 36.76 -5.84
CA GLU A 366 21.55 37.82 -6.81
C GLU A 366 21.25 37.25 -8.20
N ASP A 367 20.24 37.79 -8.85
CA ASP A 367 19.76 37.36 -10.18
C ASP A 367 20.32 38.24 -11.31
N ASN A 368 21.65 38.24 -11.48
CA ASN A 368 22.38 39.12 -12.40
C ASN A 368 22.80 38.50 -13.73
#